data_AF-A0A6A4VWM9-F1
#
_entry.id   AF-A0A6A4VWM9-F1
#
_cell.length_a   1.000
_cell.length_b   1.000
_cell.length_c   1.000
_cell.angle_alpha   90.00
_cell.angle_beta   90.00
_cell.angle_gamma   90.00
#
_symmetry.space_group_name_H-M   'P 1'
#
loop_
_entity.id
_entity.type
_entity.pdbx_description
1 polymer ?
#
loop_
_entity_poly.entity_id
_entity_poly.type
_entity_poly.pdbx_seq_one_letter_code
_entity_poly.pdbx_strand_id
1 'polypeptide(L)'
;MAISVSNPMLKVYPEGTILTSGFSKWLSAGGWRMGYAHYPAALAPLLSAVRSAASNTYSCAPAPQQRALAAALQPKHAHQLDTYIGTCCRLLRAVADYCASVQALLPYQAQMGVVAAARLHGQLHAVGVKGYPSQGAFYFMPDFEVCRGALAARGITTGDQMVGAILQEADVADNA
;
A
#
# COMPACT_ATOMS: atom_id res chain seq x y z
N MET A 1 1.02 -12.15 19.78
CA MET A 1 0.75 -12.04 18.34
C MET A 1 1.80 -11.11 17.75
N ALA A 2 2.96 -11.67 17.38
CA ALA A 2 4.01 -10.92 16.71
C ALA A 2 3.54 -10.73 15.28
N ILE A 3 3.25 -9.49 14.90
CA ILE A 3 2.99 -9.15 13.50
C ILE A 3 4.34 -9.38 12.81
N SER A 4 4.50 -10.56 12.23
CA SER A 4 5.73 -11.02 11.57
C SER A 4 5.86 -10.34 10.21
N VAL A 5 5.90 -9.02 10.21
CA VAL A 5 6.78 -8.31 9.28
C VAL A 5 8.09 -8.28 10.04
N SER A 6 9.12 -8.95 9.53
CA SER A 6 10.47 -8.80 10.06
C SER A 6 10.90 -7.35 9.85
N ASN A 7 10.49 -6.44 10.73
CA ASN A 7 10.88 -5.05 10.65
C ASN A 7 12.37 -4.99 11.02
N PRO A 8 13.26 -4.75 10.03
CA PRO A 8 14.70 -4.88 10.26
C PRO A 8 15.18 -3.89 11.33
N MET A 9 14.56 -2.71 11.41
CA MET A 9 14.92 -1.70 12.41
C MET A 9 14.54 -2.11 13.83
N LEU A 10 13.40 -2.77 14.05
CA LEU A 10 13.07 -3.29 15.38
C LEU A 10 14.00 -4.41 15.83
N LYS A 11 14.65 -5.12 14.91
CA LYS A 11 15.65 -6.14 15.25
C LYS A 11 17.00 -5.54 15.60
N VAL A 12 17.36 -4.41 14.97
CA VAL A 12 18.70 -3.79 15.08
C VAL A 12 18.74 -2.68 16.14
N TYR A 13 17.66 -1.91 16.31
CA TYR A 13 17.59 -0.77 17.23
C TYR A 13 16.18 -0.61 17.84
N PRO A 14 15.70 -1.58 18.65
CA PRO A 14 14.34 -1.55 19.21
C PRO A 14 14.09 -0.36 20.13
N GLU A 15 15.08 0.09 20.89
CA GLU A 15 14.95 1.14 21.89
C GLU A 15 14.71 2.53 21.30
N GLY A 16 15.12 2.78 20.05
CA GLY A 16 14.87 4.03 19.35
C GLY A 16 13.93 3.93 18.15
N THR A 17 13.27 2.79 17.96
CA THR A 17 12.33 2.59 16.85
C THR A 17 10.88 2.64 17.33
N ILE A 18 10.09 3.57 16.79
CA ILE A 18 8.63 3.59 16.97
C ILE A 18 8.00 2.74 15.86
N LEU A 19 7.27 1.70 16.23
CA LEU A 19 6.51 0.89 15.26
C LEU A 19 5.16 1.55 15.00
N THR A 20 4.92 2.01 13.77
CA THR A 20 3.59 2.47 13.35
C THR A 20 2.96 1.51 12.38
N SER A 21 1.68 1.21 12.55
CA SER A 21 0.92 0.39 11.61
C SER A 21 -0.57 0.73 11.64
N GLY A 22 -1.31 0.26 10.64
CA GLY A 22 -2.72 0.56 10.44
C GLY A 22 -3.50 -0.67 9.99
N PHE A 23 -4.80 -0.70 10.30
CA PHE A 23 -5.67 -1.82 9.94
C PHE A 23 -6.23 -1.72 8.52
N SER A 24 -5.98 -0.61 7.82
CA SER A 24 -6.57 -0.31 6.52
C SER A 24 -6.24 -1.33 5.43
N LYS A 25 -5.01 -1.86 5.44
CA LYS A 25 -4.50 -2.73 4.38
C LYS A 25 -4.68 -4.20 4.72
N TRP A 26 -4.00 -4.66 5.77
CA TRP A 26 -3.95 -6.08 6.12
C TRP A 26 -5.24 -6.63 6.74
N LEU A 27 -6.16 -5.76 7.18
CA LEU A 27 -7.49 -6.14 7.68
C LEU A 27 -8.64 -5.61 6.79
N SER A 28 -8.32 -5.05 5.62
CA SER A 28 -9.29 -4.38 4.72
C SER A 28 -10.18 -3.32 5.40
N ALA A 29 -9.75 -2.77 6.54
CA ALA A 29 -10.53 -1.82 7.34
C ALA A 29 -10.23 -0.36 6.96
N GLY A 30 -10.21 -0.06 5.66
CA GLY A 30 -9.81 1.26 5.13
C GLY A 30 -10.64 2.42 5.69
N GLY A 31 -11.96 2.27 5.66
CA GLY A 31 -12.92 3.27 6.15
C GLY A 31 -12.98 3.41 7.68
N TRP A 32 -12.33 2.51 8.44
CA TRP A 32 -12.38 2.56 9.90
C TRP A 32 -11.45 3.61 10.50
N ARG A 33 -10.46 4.07 9.70
CA ARG A 33 -9.50 5.12 10.08
C ARG A 33 -8.73 4.78 11.38
N MET A 34 -8.38 3.50 11.54
CA MET A 34 -7.70 2.99 12.72
C MET A 34 -6.24 2.62 12.43
N GLY A 35 -5.37 3.03 13.34
CA GLY A 35 -3.97 2.60 13.42
C GLY A 35 -3.44 2.68 14.83
N TYR A 36 -2.19 2.30 15.00
CA TYR A 36 -1.51 2.32 16.29
C TYR A 36 -0.03 2.62 16.12
N ALA A 37 0.57 3.11 17.19
CA ALA A 37 1.99 3.30 17.33
C ALA A 37 2.45 2.63 18.63
N HIS A 38 3.48 1.81 18.55
CA HIS A 38 4.14 1.21 19.71
C HIS A 38 5.45 1.94 19.97
N TYR A 39 5.56 2.55 21.14
CA TYR A 39 6.75 3.27 21.59
C TYR A 39 7.55 2.39 22.55
N PRO A 40 8.87 2.26 22.35
CA PRO A 40 9.75 1.59 23.31
C PRO A 40 9.85 2.43 24.60
N ALA A 41 10.20 1.77 25.71
CA ALA A 41 10.27 2.41 27.03
C ALA A 41 11.24 3.61 27.06
N ALA A 42 12.35 3.54 26.32
CA ALA A 42 13.32 4.62 26.20
C ALA A 42 12.73 5.91 25.57
N LEU A 43 11.65 5.79 24.80
CA LEU A 43 10.95 6.92 24.17
C LEU A 43 9.67 7.33 24.92
N ALA A 44 9.49 6.92 26.18
CA ALA A 44 8.36 7.32 27.00
C ALA A 44 8.17 8.86 27.10
N PRO A 45 9.23 9.69 27.23
CA PRO A 45 9.06 11.15 27.22
C PRO A 45 8.44 11.67 25.92
N LEU A 46 8.83 11.09 24.78
CA LEU A 46 8.27 11.44 23.47
C LEU A 46 6.81 10.99 23.36
N LEU A 47 6.47 9.78 23.81
CA LEU A 47 5.07 9.33 23.87
C LEU A 47 4.20 10.29 24.70
N SER A 48 4.73 10.80 25.82
CA SER A 48 4.03 11.77 26.66
C SER A 48 3.78 13.08 25.90
N ALA A 49 4.79 13.61 25.22
CA ALA A 49 4.67 14.82 24.41
C ALA A 49 3.64 14.64 23.28
N VAL A 50 3.69 13.52 22.56
CA VAL A 50 2.74 13.20 21.48
C VAL A 50 1.31 13.08 22.01
N ARG A 51 1.10 12.43 23.16
CA ARG A 51 -0.22 12.33 23.79
C ARG A 51 -0.78 13.69 24.19
N SER A 52 0.08 14.57 24.72
CA SER A 52 -0.31 15.93 25.10
C SER A 52 -0.68 16.78 23.88
N ALA A 53 0.08 16.68 22.78
CA ALA A 53 -0.28 17.34 21.53
C ALA A 53 -1.61 16.78 20.98
N ALA A 54 -1.73 15.45 20.92
CA ALA A 54 -2.92 14.76 20.42
C ALA A 54 -4.21 15.20 21.11
N SER A 55 -4.21 15.32 22.44
CA SER A 55 -5.38 15.73 23.22
C SER A 55 -5.87 17.14 22.90
N ASN A 56 -5.04 17.97 22.28
CA ASN A 56 -5.40 19.33 21.86
C ASN A 56 -5.72 19.43 20.36
N THR A 57 -5.39 18.41 19.56
CA THR A 57 -5.56 18.45 18.09
C THR A 57 -6.70 17.59 17.57
N TYR A 58 -7.05 16.50 18.26
CA TYR A 58 -8.12 15.62 17.80
C TYR A 58 -8.73 14.79 18.94
N SER A 59 -10.00 14.43 18.76
CA SER A 59 -10.68 13.49 19.64
C SER A 59 -10.11 12.07 19.51
N CYS A 60 -10.24 11.27 20.57
CA CYS A 60 -9.81 9.88 20.54
C CYS A 60 -10.50 9.10 19.40
N ALA A 61 -9.88 8.00 18.98
CA ALA A 61 -10.45 7.10 17.98
C ALA A 61 -11.88 6.64 18.36
N PRO A 62 -12.76 6.39 17.39
CA PRO A 62 -14.13 5.93 17.67
C PRO A 62 -14.18 4.64 18.52
N ALA A 63 -14.92 4.68 19.63
CA ALA A 63 -14.97 3.58 20.60
C ALA A 63 -15.47 2.23 20.04
N PRO A 64 -16.48 2.17 19.13
CA PRO A 64 -16.92 0.89 18.55
C PRO A 64 -15.80 0.18 17.78
N GLN A 65 -15.02 0.92 17.00
CA GLN A 65 -13.90 0.42 16.20
C GLN A 65 -12.76 -0.06 17.11
N GLN A 66 -12.47 0.68 18.19
CA GLN A 66 -11.50 0.23 19.21
C GLN A 66 -11.91 -1.11 19.83
N ARG A 67 -13.18 -1.26 20.22
CA ARG A 67 -13.67 -2.52 20.83
C ARG A 67 -13.63 -3.70 19.86
N ALA A 68 -14.06 -3.49 18.62
CA ALA A 68 -14.04 -4.54 17.60
C ALA A 68 -12.61 -5.00 17.30
N LEU A 69 -11.66 -4.07 17.15
CA LEU A 69 -10.25 -4.41 16.95
C LEU A 69 -9.62 -5.09 18.16
N ALA A 70 -9.92 -4.62 19.38
CA ALA A 70 -9.45 -5.26 20.60
C ALA A 70 -9.97 -6.70 20.74
N ALA A 71 -11.21 -6.96 20.35
CA ALA A 71 -11.78 -8.31 20.31
C ALA A 71 -11.12 -9.17 19.24
N ALA A 72 -10.91 -8.63 18.03
CA ALA A 72 -10.26 -9.34 16.93
C ALA A 72 -8.82 -9.73 17.29
N LEU A 73 -8.05 -8.85 17.94
CA LEU A 73 -6.64 -9.07 18.29
C LEU A 73 -6.43 -10.02 19.49
N GLN A 74 -7.49 -10.58 20.08
CA GLN A 74 -7.35 -11.54 21.17
C GLN A 74 -6.63 -12.82 20.70
N PRO A 75 -5.77 -13.44 21.52
CA PRO A 75 -5.00 -14.63 21.14
C PRO A 75 -5.83 -15.78 20.56
N LYS A 76 -7.07 -15.95 21.05
CA LYS A 76 -8.00 -16.99 20.58
C LYS A 76 -8.37 -16.87 19.09
N HIS A 77 -8.24 -15.67 18.50
CA HIS A 77 -8.53 -15.42 17.08
C HIS A 77 -7.25 -15.37 16.21
N ALA A 78 -6.05 -15.56 16.79
CA ALA A 78 -4.80 -15.42 16.05
C ALA A 78 -4.75 -16.31 14.81
N HIS A 79 -5.13 -17.59 14.94
CA HIS A 79 -5.18 -18.52 13.81
C HIS A 79 -6.15 -18.08 12.70
N GLN A 80 -7.31 -17.52 13.07
CA GLN A 80 -8.29 -17.02 12.11
C GLN A 80 -7.74 -15.81 11.35
N LEU A 81 -7.07 -14.89 12.06
CA LEU A 81 -6.43 -13.73 11.44
C LEU A 81 -5.28 -14.13 10.51
N ASP A 82 -4.43 -15.06 10.92
CA ASP A 82 -3.35 -15.57 10.08
C ASP A 82 -3.90 -16.26 8.82
N THR A 83 -4.97 -17.04 8.96
CA THR A 83 -5.67 -17.67 7.82
C THR A 83 -6.26 -16.64 6.87
N TYR A 84 -6.91 -15.60 7.41
CA TYR A 84 -7.47 -14.50 6.63
C TYR A 84 -6.38 -13.77 5.84
N ILE A 85 -5.32 -13.32 6.52
CA ILE A 85 -4.19 -12.61 5.90
C ILE A 85 -3.54 -13.48 4.83
N GLY A 86 -3.27 -14.75 5.14
CA GLY A 86 -2.69 -15.70 4.19
C GLY A 86 -3.56 -15.90 2.96
N THR A 87 -4.88 -15.96 3.12
CA THR A 87 -5.83 -16.06 2.01
C THR A 87 -5.84 -14.80 1.15
N CYS A 88 -5.90 -13.62 1.76
CA CYS A 88 -5.79 -12.35 1.04
C CYS A 88 -4.47 -12.25 0.26
N CYS A 89 -3.35 -12.65 0.85
CA CYS A 89 -2.05 -12.66 0.17
C CYS A 89 -2.03 -13.62 -1.01
N ARG A 90 -2.59 -14.84 -0.87
CA ARG A 90 -2.68 -15.80 -1.98
C ARG A 90 -3.57 -15.28 -3.12
N LEU A 91 -4.70 -14.66 -2.79
CA LEU A 91 -5.58 -14.07 -3.81
C LEU A 91 -4.90 -12.91 -4.53
N LEU A 92 -4.29 -11.97 -3.80
CA LEU A 92 -3.55 -10.87 -4.40
C LEU A 92 -2.36 -11.36 -5.24
N ARG A 93 -1.68 -12.42 -4.80
CA ARG A 93 -0.62 -13.08 -5.57
C ARG A 93 -1.16 -13.68 -6.86
N ALA A 94 -2.26 -14.44 -6.79
CA ALA A 94 -2.88 -15.04 -7.97
C ALA A 94 -3.36 -13.98 -8.97
N VAL A 95 -3.92 -12.87 -8.49
CA VAL A 95 -4.29 -11.72 -9.33
C VAL A 95 -3.03 -11.12 -9.97
N ALA A 96 -1.96 -10.89 -9.20
CA ALA A 96 -0.70 -10.37 -9.73
C ALA A 96 -0.09 -11.30 -10.80
N ASP A 97 -0.04 -12.61 -10.53
CA ASP A 97 0.50 -13.62 -11.44
C ASP A 97 -0.38 -13.73 -12.71
N TYR A 98 -1.71 -13.72 -12.57
CA TYR A 98 -2.63 -13.66 -13.71
C TYR A 98 -2.37 -12.42 -14.57
N CYS A 99 -2.28 -11.24 -13.95
CA CYS A 99 -1.99 -9.99 -14.64
C CYS A 99 -0.63 -10.02 -15.37
N ALA A 100 0.37 -10.69 -14.82
CA ALA A 100 1.65 -10.92 -15.50
C ALA A 100 1.51 -11.88 -16.70
N SER A 101 0.70 -12.94 -16.57
CA SER A 101 0.58 -14.03 -17.57
C SER A 101 -0.32 -13.71 -18.78
N VAL A 102 -1.28 -12.79 -18.65
CA VAL A 102 -2.23 -12.40 -19.73
C VAL A 102 -1.54 -11.65 -20.90
N GLN A 103 -0.21 -11.51 -20.86
CA GLN A 103 0.64 -11.00 -21.95
C GLN A 103 0.42 -11.69 -23.30
N ALA A 104 -0.22 -12.87 -23.35
CA ALA A 104 -0.34 -13.68 -24.57
C ALA A 104 -1.69 -13.66 -25.31
N LEU A 105 -2.81 -13.15 -24.75
CA LEU A 105 -4.14 -13.57 -25.26
C LEU A 105 -5.26 -12.53 -25.47
N LEU A 106 -5.12 -11.21 -25.22
CA LEU A 106 -6.28 -10.29 -25.42
C LEU A 106 -5.97 -8.93 -26.08
N PRO A 107 -6.76 -8.51 -27.09
CA PRO A 107 -6.73 -7.15 -27.63
C PRO A 107 -7.41 -6.11 -26.71
N TYR A 108 -6.67 -5.01 -26.55
CA TYR A 108 -6.87 -3.65 -26.01
C TYR A 108 -8.14 -3.16 -25.27
N GLN A 109 -9.35 -3.73 -25.39
CA GLN A 109 -10.58 -2.96 -25.06
C GLN A 109 -11.41 -3.35 -23.82
N ALA A 110 -10.90 -4.14 -22.90
CA ALA A 110 -11.57 -4.30 -21.60
C ALA A 110 -10.57 -4.48 -20.46
N GLN A 111 -10.72 -3.70 -19.38
CA GLN A 111 -10.91 -4.19 -18.01
C GLN A 111 -10.49 -3.15 -16.94
N MET A 112 -11.45 -2.85 -16.07
CA MET A 112 -11.36 -1.94 -14.92
C MET A 112 -10.84 -2.65 -13.65
N GLY A 113 -10.05 -1.92 -12.84
CA GLY A 113 -9.98 -2.02 -11.37
C GLY A 113 -9.15 -3.17 -10.75
N VAL A 114 -8.01 -2.82 -10.15
CA VAL A 114 -7.08 -3.67 -9.32
C VAL A 114 -6.28 -4.74 -10.11
N VAL A 115 -6.25 -4.60 -11.44
CA VAL A 115 -5.63 -5.54 -12.42
C VAL A 115 -4.35 -4.96 -13.07
N ALA A 116 -3.86 -3.81 -12.61
CA ALA A 116 -2.90 -3.02 -13.38
C ALA A 116 -1.42 -3.39 -13.17
N ALA A 117 -0.92 -3.54 -11.93
CA ALA A 117 0.52 -3.50 -11.64
C ALA A 117 1.41 -4.45 -12.47
N ALA A 118 1.07 -5.74 -12.57
CA ALA A 118 1.91 -6.71 -13.26
C ALA A 118 1.71 -6.72 -14.79
N ARG A 119 0.47 -6.48 -15.26
CA ARG A 119 0.17 -6.27 -16.70
C ARG A 119 0.87 -5.02 -17.22
N LEU A 120 0.75 -3.93 -16.45
CA LEU A 120 1.38 -2.65 -16.70
C LEU A 120 2.89 -2.81 -16.71
N HIS A 121 3.49 -3.54 -15.75
CA HIS A 121 4.92 -3.81 -15.76
C HIS A 121 5.39 -4.48 -17.06
N GLY A 122 4.73 -5.55 -17.52
CA GLY A 122 5.11 -6.24 -18.77
C GLY A 122 4.91 -5.38 -20.03
N GLN A 123 3.80 -4.65 -20.12
CA GLN A 123 3.49 -3.77 -21.25
C GLN A 123 4.41 -2.54 -21.30
N LEU A 124 4.69 -1.94 -20.15
CA LEU A 124 5.62 -0.82 -20.00
C LEU A 124 7.05 -1.26 -20.30
N HIS A 125 7.48 -2.41 -19.77
CA HIS A 125 8.81 -2.94 -20.06
C HIS A 125 9.01 -3.25 -21.55
N ALA A 126 7.97 -3.73 -22.24
CA ALA A 126 8.02 -3.98 -23.69
C ALA A 126 8.24 -2.69 -24.52
N VAL A 127 7.82 -1.52 -24.00
CA VAL A 127 8.07 -0.21 -24.61
C VAL A 127 9.27 0.52 -23.97
N GLY A 128 10.08 -0.18 -23.19
CA GLY A 128 11.32 0.33 -22.57
C GLY A 128 11.14 1.07 -21.24
N VAL A 129 9.92 1.15 -20.71
CA VAL A 129 9.62 1.77 -19.42
C VAL A 129 10.03 0.79 -18.32
N LYS A 130 10.92 1.23 -17.43
CA LYS A 130 11.51 0.37 -16.40
C LYS A 130 10.59 0.29 -15.19
N GLY A 131 10.78 -0.72 -14.34
CA GLY A 131 10.11 -0.83 -13.05
C GLY A 131 10.57 -2.07 -12.31
N TYR A 132 10.42 -2.08 -10.99
CA TYR A 132 10.78 -3.25 -10.20
C TYR A 132 9.53 -4.08 -9.88
N PRO A 133 9.62 -5.42 -9.92
CA PRO A 133 8.52 -6.26 -9.46
C PRO A 133 8.26 -5.97 -7.98
N SER A 134 7.00 -5.70 -7.65
CA SER A 134 6.60 -5.39 -6.28
C SER A 134 6.74 -6.61 -5.38
N GLN A 135 7.50 -6.48 -4.29
CA GLN A 135 7.69 -7.53 -3.29
C GLN A 135 6.66 -7.45 -2.14
N GLY A 136 5.78 -6.44 -2.16
CA GLY A 136 4.77 -6.20 -1.14
C GLY A 136 3.91 -4.97 -1.44
N ALA A 137 2.81 -4.79 -0.69
CA ALA A 137 1.75 -3.85 -1.07
C ALA A 137 1.15 -4.17 -2.45
N PHE A 138 0.43 -3.22 -3.04
CA PHE A 138 -0.34 -3.39 -4.28
C PHE A 138 -0.15 -2.21 -5.24
N TYR A 139 1.02 -1.55 -5.15
CA TYR A 139 1.42 -0.46 -6.05
C TYR A 139 2.56 -0.92 -6.95
N PHE A 140 2.63 -0.33 -8.14
CA PHE A 140 3.75 -0.45 -9.07
C PHE A 140 4.20 0.96 -9.44
N MET A 141 5.50 1.23 -9.37
CA MET A 141 6.09 2.53 -9.68
C MET A 141 6.94 2.42 -10.95
N PRO A 142 6.35 2.65 -12.14
CA PRO A 142 7.10 2.67 -13.39
C PRO A 142 8.00 3.90 -13.52
N ASP A 143 9.13 3.73 -14.20
CA ASP A 143 10.06 4.77 -14.60
C ASP A 143 9.89 5.07 -16.11
N PHE A 144 9.17 6.16 -16.38
CA PHE A 144 8.84 6.63 -17.72
C PHE A 144 9.95 7.44 -18.41
N GLU A 145 11.20 7.39 -17.92
CA GLU A 145 12.32 8.15 -18.49
C GLU A 145 12.48 7.94 -20.00
N VAL A 146 12.26 6.72 -20.50
CA VAL A 146 12.33 6.39 -21.93
C VAL A 146 11.35 7.23 -22.78
N CYS A 147 10.23 7.64 -22.20
CA CYS A 147 9.19 8.43 -22.86
C CYS A 147 9.40 9.95 -22.69
N ARG A 148 10.40 10.40 -21.91
CA ARG A 148 10.59 11.82 -21.55
C ARG A 148 10.63 12.72 -22.79
N GLY A 149 11.39 12.35 -23.82
CA GLY A 149 11.51 13.16 -25.04
C GLY A 149 10.17 13.28 -25.80
N ALA A 150 9.42 12.18 -25.91
CA ALA A 150 8.11 12.17 -26.56
C ALA A 150 7.05 12.95 -25.77
N LEU A 151 7.08 12.85 -24.44
CA LEU A 151 6.22 13.64 -23.54
C LEU A 151 6.56 15.13 -23.64
N ALA A 152 7.85 15.49 -23.63
CA ALA A 152 8.29 16.87 -23.75
C ALA A 152 7.88 17.51 -25.09
N ALA A 153 7.92 16.75 -26.19
CA ALA A 153 7.43 17.20 -27.50
C ALA A 153 5.92 17.52 -27.50
N ARG A 154 5.16 16.94 -26.56
CA ARG A 154 3.74 17.22 -26.32
C ARG A 154 3.49 18.30 -25.25
N GLY A 155 4.55 18.95 -24.75
CA GLY A 155 4.45 19.92 -23.65
C GLY A 155 4.27 19.29 -22.27
N ILE A 156 4.43 17.97 -22.14
CA ILE A 156 4.31 17.24 -20.87
C ILE A 156 5.71 17.09 -20.27
N THR A 157 5.94 17.77 -19.15
CA THR A 157 7.24 17.85 -18.47
C THR A 157 7.16 17.48 -16.99
N THR A 158 5.96 17.37 -16.43
CA THR A 158 5.70 16.99 -15.03
C THR A 158 4.80 15.76 -14.93
N GLY A 159 4.85 15.10 -13.76
CA GLY A 159 3.95 13.99 -13.44
C GLY A 159 2.49 14.39 -13.51
N ASP A 160 2.11 15.57 -12.98
CA ASP A 160 0.73 16.06 -13.00
C ASP A 160 0.21 16.26 -14.44
N GLN A 161 1.04 16.79 -15.34
CA GLN A 161 0.68 16.94 -16.75
C GLN A 161 0.49 15.58 -17.42
N MET A 162 1.34 14.61 -17.07
CA MET A 162 1.23 13.24 -17.58
C MET A 162 -0.04 12.55 -17.07
N VAL A 163 -0.35 12.66 -15.78
CA VAL A 163 -1.58 12.12 -15.18
C VAL A 163 -2.81 12.79 -15.78
N GLY A 164 -2.79 14.10 -15.98
CA GLY A 164 -3.87 14.83 -16.64
C GLY A 164 -4.11 14.36 -18.08
N ALA A 165 -3.04 14.16 -18.85
CA ALA A 165 -3.15 13.64 -20.21
C ALA A 165 -3.68 12.19 -20.24
N ILE A 166 -3.17 11.31 -19.37
CA ILE A 166 -3.64 9.92 -19.27
C ILE A 166 -5.12 9.87 -18.88
N LEU A 167 -5.54 10.72 -17.93
CA LEU A 167 -6.93 10.77 -17.51
C LEU A 167 -7.86 11.24 -18.64
N GLN A 168 -7.45 12.25 -19.41
CA GLN A 168 -8.25 12.80 -20.51
C GLN A 168 -8.29 11.90 -21.74
N GLU A 169 -7.19 11.20 -22.05
CA GLU A 169 -7.03 10.47 -23.32
C GLU A 169 -7.34 8.98 -23.20
N ALA A 170 -7.17 8.40 -22.02
CA ALA A 170 -7.32 6.96 -21.79
C ALA A 170 -8.40 6.62 -20.75
N ASP A 171 -9.07 7.62 -20.16
CA ASP A 171 -10.02 7.45 -19.05
C ASP A 171 -9.45 6.63 -17.88
N VAL A 172 -8.13 6.73 -17.66
CA VAL A 172 -7.43 6.06 -16.57
C VAL A 172 -7.10 7.06 -15.47
N ALA A 173 -7.63 6.81 -14.28
CA ALA A 173 -7.26 7.56 -13.08
C ALA A 173 -6.06 6.90 -12.38
N ASP A 174 -5.03 7.70 -12.11
CA ASP A 174 -3.90 7.34 -11.24
C ASP A 174 -3.77 8.37 -10.12
N ASN A 175 -3.23 7.95 -8.98
CA ASN A 175 -2.95 8.85 -7.87
C ASN A 175 -1.51 9.36 -8.00
N ALA A 176 -1.36 10.60 -8.47
CA ALA A 176 -0.10 11.34 -8.43
C ALA A 176 0.41 11.52 -6.98
#